data_AF-A0A178DER0-F1
#
_entry.id   AF-A0A178DER0-F1
#
_cell.length_a   1.000
_cell.length_b   1.000
_cell.length_c   1.000
_cell.angle_alpha   90.00
_cell.angle_beta   90.00
_cell.angle_gamma   90.00
#
_symmetry.space_group_name_H-M   'P 1'
#
loop_
_entity.id
_entity.type
_entity.pdbx_description
1 polymer ?
#
loop_
_entity_poly.entity_id
_entity_poly.type
_entity_poly.pdbx_seq_one_letter_code
_entity_poly.pdbx_strand_id
1 'polypeptide(L)'
;MEKTDYLFVHLTSSPRDRVSQQLQYAACKAHISRRVHRKRRQKQKKQDDDTGSSQAPDLARSLSLLPLEIRGNSDPFNSHMITVSPIVNQAVSFVRFHLNRCWSPSYMAYFQDNSPGNCPILGTSSTIGTMAAEWIWSFFIADVGTFWSAVASILPLMIRFLPSERAQELHRVSLELKARILAGLRETLQDKPLNSQPSMTLIYQVKALFREATTSGDTHSASVHARLLFWLTNQLPITECQGGEDVLGIALWGDSLSALFQLRRPIFNYLNWMPQIVATTWNSAEPLLPNLRGGHVPVPECVVSPQLREAFSHIRRVLNIGKIPMPPDNDEHLRRARLIFHWVTTKSEYHISRLLDLYFDLLEIENLNELSEGGRHTEAALALALLYVFQKSFSDTSQSGCIDVHDSATIILPALLTRIQSAFSSCSRTERIMYKDAHFWILFIGSFCEEHLRYQYSQGNDRNGEWFHQQLAEQALGNRLIRWGDARVVLGRFVVNDFLMPPAQEWYEQNCRC
;
A
#
# COMPACT_ATOMS: atom_id res chain seq x y z
N MET A 1 6.87 24.13 -4.37
CA MET A 1 6.13 23.88 -3.12
C MET A 1 6.90 24.48 -1.97
N GLU A 2 6.30 25.42 -1.22
CA GLU A 2 6.87 25.89 0.04
C GLU A 2 6.93 24.72 1.02
N LYS A 3 8.09 24.51 1.67
CA LYS A 3 8.24 23.52 2.74
C LYS A 3 7.45 23.99 3.96
N THR A 4 6.25 23.46 4.15
CA THR A 4 5.46 23.71 5.36
C THR A 4 6.08 22.95 6.53
N ASP A 5 6.66 23.68 7.48
CA ASP A 5 7.29 23.14 8.69
C ASP A 5 6.23 22.94 9.78
N TYR A 6 5.78 21.71 10.02
CA TYR A 6 4.82 21.39 11.09
C TYR A 6 5.52 21.03 12.40
N LEU A 7 4.95 21.47 13.53
CA LEU A 7 5.46 21.21 14.87
C LEU A 7 4.48 20.37 15.69
N PHE A 8 4.87 19.14 16.03
CA PHE A 8 4.12 18.32 16.98
C PHE A 8 4.52 18.67 18.41
N VAL A 9 3.56 19.08 19.23
CA VAL A 9 3.75 19.36 20.65
C VAL A 9 2.93 18.37 21.46
N HIS A 10 3.60 17.56 22.29
CA HIS A 10 2.95 16.61 23.18
C HIS A 10 2.28 17.36 24.35
N LEU A 11 0.98 17.14 24.53
CA LEU A 11 0.26 17.52 25.75
C LEU A 11 0.27 16.34 26.71
N THR A 12 0.84 16.53 27.90
CA THR A 12 1.00 15.49 28.92
C THR A 12 -0.29 15.19 29.69
N SER A 13 -1.33 16.01 29.55
CA SER A 13 -2.65 15.81 30.15
C SER A 13 -3.72 16.64 29.44
N SER A 14 -4.95 16.11 29.37
CA SER A 14 -6.14 16.85 28.92
C SER A 14 -6.67 17.68 30.09
N PRO A 15 -6.60 19.04 30.06
CA PRO A 15 -7.03 19.85 31.18
C PRO A 15 -8.54 19.88 31.29
N ARG A 16 -9.04 19.70 32.52
CA ARG A 16 -10.48 19.68 32.83
C ARG A 16 -11.11 21.07 32.87
N ASP A 17 -10.31 22.13 32.99
CA ASP A 17 -10.79 23.51 33.11
C ASP A 17 -10.26 24.42 31.99
N ARG A 18 -11.07 25.44 31.67
CA ARG A 18 -10.88 26.35 30.55
C ARG A 18 -9.61 27.21 30.67
N VAL A 19 -9.18 27.50 31.90
CA VAL A 19 -7.99 28.31 32.18
C VAL A 19 -6.72 27.50 31.93
N SER A 20 -6.66 26.25 32.39
CA SER A 20 -5.53 25.36 32.08
C SER A 20 -5.40 25.05 30.59
N GLN A 21 -6.50 24.94 29.85
CA GLN A 21 -6.47 24.82 28.38
C GLN A 21 -5.86 26.05 27.72
N GLN A 22 -6.22 27.25 28.17
CA GLN A 22 -5.64 28.51 27.67
C GLN A 22 -4.15 28.65 28.01
N LEU A 23 -3.72 28.21 29.19
CA LEU A 23 -2.32 28.22 29.60
C LEU A 23 -1.48 27.22 28.80
N GLN A 24 -1.98 26.01 28.57
CA GLN A 24 -1.33 25.05 27.68
C GLN A 24 -1.27 25.56 26.23
N TYR A 25 -2.32 26.23 25.76
CA TYR A 25 -2.36 26.86 24.44
C TYR A 25 -1.27 27.94 24.30
N ALA A 26 -1.13 28.82 25.29
CA ALA A 26 -0.09 29.84 25.33
C ALA A 26 1.32 29.23 25.38
N ALA A 27 1.52 28.16 26.16
CA ALA A 27 2.79 27.45 26.26
C ALA A 27 3.20 26.79 24.92
N CYS A 28 2.25 26.15 24.23
CA CYS A 28 2.48 25.56 22.91
C CYS A 28 2.85 26.64 21.88
N LYS A 29 2.11 27.75 21.83
CA LYS A 29 2.43 28.89 20.95
C LYS A 29 3.83 29.44 21.22
N ALA A 30 4.19 29.63 22.49
CA ALA A 30 5.52 30.11 22.87
C ALA A 30 6.63 29.12 22.45
N HIS A 31 6.37 27.80 22.52
CA HIS A 31 7.31 26.78 22.05
C HIS A 31 7.49 26.80 20.52
N ILE A 32 6.39 26.93 19.77
CA ILE A 32 6.39 27.05 18.30
C ILE A 32 7.19 28.27 17.87
N SER A 33 6.87 29.45 18.41
CA SER A 33 7.58 30.69 18.10
C SER A 33 9.08 30.59 18.39
N ARG A 34 9.48 29.99 19.51
CA ARG A 34 10.91 29.77 19.84
C ARG A 34 11.60 28.86 18.82
N ARG A 35 10.96 27.78 18.39
CA ARG A 35 11.55 26.81 17.46
C ARG A 35 11.66 27.36 16.03
N VAL A 36 10.64 28.10 15.56
CA VAL A 36 10.68 28.82 14.28
C VAL A 36 11.77 29.90 14.30
N HIS A 37 11.85 30.69 15.37
CA HIS A 37 12.90 31.70 15.52
C HIS A 37 14.30 31.06 15.53
N ARG A 38 14.48 29.91 16.20
CA ARG A 38 15.75 29.16 16.20
C ARG A 38 16.13 28.66 14.81
N LYS A 39 15.17 28.11 14.05
CA LYS A 39 15.38 27.69 12.66
C LYS A 39 15.74 28.87 11.74
N ARG A 40 15.06 30.01 11.87
CA ARG A 40 15.40 31.24 11.11
C ARG A 40 16.83 31.71 11.41
N ARG A 41 17.22 31.76 12.70
CA ARG A 41 18.60 32.08 13.09
C ARG A 41 19.62 31.09 12.51
N GLN A 42 19.31 29.80 12.47
CA GLN A 42 20.18 28.78 11.87
C GLN A 42 20.28 28.92 10.35
N LYS A 43 19.18 29.27 9.65
CA LYS A 43 19.20 29.57 8.21
C LYS A 43 19.98 30.84 7.88
N GLN A 44 19.78 31.92 8.65
CA GLN A 44 20.56 33.15 8.51
C GLN A 44 22.04 32.91 8.75
N LYS A 45 22.39 32.17 9.82
CA LYS A 45 23.78 31.83 10.11
C LYS A 45 24.43 30.99 9.00
N LYS A 46 23.71 30.03 8.41
CA LYS A 46 24.18 29.29 7.23
C LYS A 46 24.34 30.17 5.99
N GLN A 47 23.45 31.14 5.77
CA GLN A 47 23.58 32.11 4.69
C GLN A 47 24.79 33.05 4.91
N ASP A 48 25.00 33.52 6.14
CA ASP A 48 26.15 34.37 6.47
C ASP A 48 27.48 33.60 6.34
N ASP A 49 27.50 32.32 6.73
CA ASP A 49 28.66 31.43 6.55
C ASP A 49 28.94 31.11 5.05
N ASP A 50 27.89 30.96 4.22
CA ASP A 50 28.04 30.75 2.76
C ASP A 50 28.40 32.04 2.00
N THR A 51 28.13 33.23 2.56
CA THR A 51 28.42 34.53 1.93
C THR A 51 29.81 35.09 2.31
N GLY A 52 30.57 34.38 3.16
CA GLY A 52 31.86 34.81 3.69
C GLY A 52 33.07 34.81 2.72
N SER A 53 32.88 34.64 1.40
CA SER A 53 33.99 34.51 0.43
C SER A 53 33.95 35.49 -0.75
N SER A 54 33.24 36.63 -0.68
CA SER A 54 33.36 37.66 -1.74
C SER A 54 33.19 39.08 -1.22
N GLN A 55 34.23 39.90 -1.40
CA GLN A 55 34.27 41.31 -1.05
C GLN A 55 33.52 42.18 -2.09
N ALA A 56 32.52 42.94 -1.58
CA ALA A 56 32.06 44.29 -1.96
C ALA A 56 31.39 44.57 -3.34
N PRO A 57 30.67 45.69 -3.53
CA PRO A 57 30.06 46.63 -2.56
C PRO A 57 28.54 46.87 -2.78
N ASP A 58 27.97 47.59 -1.80
CA ASP A 58 26.68 48.28 -1.78
C ASP A 58 25.97 48.53 -3.12
N LEU A 59 24.84 47.86 -3.32
CA LEU A 59 23.74 48.36 -4.12
C LEU A 59 22.42 47.91 -3.50
N ALA A 60 21.74 48.90 -2.93
CA ALA A 60 20.41 48.82 -2.36
C ALA A 60 19.45 47.98 -3.22
N ARG A 61 19.19 46.74 -2.80
CA ARG A 61 17.93 46.06 -3.14
C ARG A 61 17.03 46.14 -1.93
N SER A 62 16.23 47.21 -1.95
CA SER A 62 14.91 47.30 -1.34
C SER A 62 14.19 45.94 -1.50
N LEU A 63 14.29 45.10 -0.46
CA LEU A 63 13.33 44.04 -0.23
C LEU A 63 12.06 44.76 0.20
N SER A 64 11.20 45.06 -0.77
CA SER A 64 9.83 45.44 -0.53
C SER A 64 9.20 44.35 0.34
N LEU A 65 9.17 44.59 1.65
CA LEU A 65 8.34 43.87 2.60
C LEU A 65 6.91 44.03 2.08
N LEU A 66 6.39 42.98 1.43
CA LEU A 66 4.97 42.89 1.11
C LEU A 66 4.19 43.21 2.39
N PRO A 67 3.14 44.05 2.35
CA PRO A 67 2.36 44.33 3.54
C PRO A 67 1.67 43.04 3.95
N LEU A 68 2.20 42.38 4.98
CA LEU A 68 1.53 41.29 5.65
C LEU A 68 0.32 41.94 6.35
N GLU A 69 -0.87 41.83 5.77
CA GLU A 69 -2.12 42.19 6.46
C GLU A 69 -2.26 41.25 7.67
N ILE A 70 -1.72 41.67 8.82
CA ILE A 70 -1.92 41.00 10.10
C ILE A 70 -3.35 41.34 10.56
N ARG A 71 -4.33 40.59 10.07
CA ARG A 71 -5.69 40.60 10.61
C ARG A 71 -5.86 39.45 11.62
N GLY A 72 -6.07 39.80 12.89
CA GLY A 72 -6.67 38.94 13.92
C GLY A 72 -5.82 37.79 14.47
N ASN A 73 -5.59 37.80 15.80
CA ASN A 73 -4.96 36.74 16.60
C ASN A 73 -3.53 36.29 16.22
N SER A 74 -2.61 37.24 16.02
CA SER A 74 -1.14 37.11 16.21
C SER A 74 -0.45 35.84 15.71
N ASP A 75 -0.98 35.20 14.66
CA ASP A 75 -0.39 34.03 14.03
C ASP A 75 -0.03 34.37 12.58
N PRO A 76 1.25 34.67 12.29
CA PRO A 76 1.68 34.99 10.93
C PRO A 76 1.72 33.76 10.01
N PHE A 77 1.34 32.57 10.49
CA PHE A 77 1.41 31.31 9.76
C PHE A 77 0.04 30.66 9.51
N ASN A 78 -1.06 31.28 9.99
CA ASN A 78 -2.41 30.68 9.94
C ASN A 78 -2.40 29.22 10.44
N SER A 79 -1.64 28.96 11.52
CA SER A 79 -1.40 27.63 12.05
C SER A 79 -2.58 27.15 12.88
N HIS A 80 -3.08 25.96 12.54
CA HIS A 80 -4.20 25.35 13.24
C HIS A 80 -3.69 24.38 14.29
N MET A 81 -4.05 24.57 15.56
CA MET A 81 -3.70 23.63 16.62
C MET A 81 -4.65 22.43 16.60
N ILE A 82 -4.10 21.23 16.46
CA ILE A 82 -4.86 19.97 16.58
C ILE A 82 -4.58 19.38 17.96
N THR A 83 -5.62 19.25 18.79
CA THR A 83 -5.51 18.55 20.07
C THR A 83 -5.53 17.04 19.83
N VAL A 84 -4.39 16.38 20.05
CA VAL A 84 -4.22 14.94 19.85
C VAL A 84 -4.49 14.20 21.17
N SER A 85 -5.47 13.30 21.17
CA SER A 85 -5.73 12.39 22.30
C SER A 85 -4.72 11.24 22.32
N PRO A 86 -4.57 10.49 23.45
CA PRO A 86 -3.67 9.33 23.50
C PRO A 86 -3.92 8.30 22.39
N ILE A 87 -5.19 8.01 22.08
CA ILE A 87 -5.58 7.08 21.00
C ILE A 87 -5.18 7.61 19.62
N VAL A 88 -5.39 8.90 19.38
CA VAL A 88 -5.00 9.52 18.12
C VAL A 88 -3.48 9.52 17.98
N ASN A 89 -2.75 9.76 19.07
CA ASN A 89 -1.30 9.63 19.09
C ASN A 89 -0.84 8.19 18.83
N GLN A 90 -1.53 7.19 19.36
CA GLN A 90 -1.28 5.79 19.06
C GLN A 90 -1.51 5.48 17.59
N ALA A 91 -2.58 5.99 16.98
CA ALA A 91 -2.85 5.82 15.55
C ALA A 91 -1.79 6.46 14.66
N VAL A 92 -1.38 7.69 14.98
CA VAL A 92 -0.28 8.37 14.27
C VAL A 92 1.04 7.63 14.46
N SER A 93 1.30 7.11 15.67
CA SER A 93 2.50 6.31 15.96
C SER A 93 2.47 4.97 15.21
N PHE A 94 1.31 4.33 15.10
CA PHE A 94 1.12 3.10 14.35
C PHE A 94 1.47 3.29 12.87
N VAL A 95 0.97 4.38 12.26
CA VAL A 95 1.35 4.76 10.89
C VAL A 95 2.86 4.96 10.79
N ARG A 96 3.42 5.70 11.75
CA ARG A 96 4.82 6.10 11.73
C ARG A 96 5.81 4.97 11.80
N PHE A 97 5.59 4.07 12.74
CA PHE A 97 6.57 3.07 13.10
C PHE A 97 6.24 1.70 12.53
N HIS A 98 4.97 1.41 12.24
CA HIS A 98 4.55 0.09 11.78
C HIS A 98 4.10 0.10 10.31
N LEU A 99 3.15 0.96 9.92
CA LEU A 99 2.59 0.88 8.57
C LEU A 99 3.54 1.37 7.47
N ASN A 100 4.46 2.31 7.76
CA ASN A 100 5.45 2.72 6.76
C ASN A 100 6.33 1.56 6.25
N ARG A 101 6.55 0.53 7.07
CA ARG A 101 7.25 -0.69 6.64
C ARG A 101 6.35 -1.61 5.80
N CYS A 102 5.04 -1.52 5.97
CA CYS A 102 4.03 -2.33 5.28
C CYS A 102 3.67 -1.81 3.89
N TRP A 103 4.04 -0.57 3.58
CA TRP A 103 3.69 0.10 2.32
C TRP A 103 4.85 0.22 1.34
N SER A 104 6.03 -0.26 1.72
CA SER A 104 7.12 -0.48 0.78
C SER A 104 7.04 -1.92 0.29
N PRO A 105 7.12 -2.16 -1.03
CA PRO A 105 7.31 -3.51 -1.54
C PRO A 105 8.50 -4.17 -0.86
N SER A 106 8.37 -5.44 -0.50
CA SER A 106 9.34 -6.16 0.34
C SER A 106 10.72 -6.24 -0.30
N TYR A 107 10.77 -6.21 -1.64
CA TYR A 107 11.98 -6.17 -2.44
C TYR A 107 12.60 -4.76 -2.61
N MET A 108 11.90 -3.70 -2.19
CA MET A 108 12.37 -2.30 -2.18
C MET A 108 12.68 -1.81 -0.75
N ALA A 109 12.34 -2.60 0.27
CA ALA A 109 12.51 -2.31 1.68
C ALA A 109 13.91 -2.74 2.18
N TYR A 110 14.96 -1.98 1.86
CA TYR A 110 16.27 -2.17 2.49
C TYR A 110 16.35 -1.30 3.76
N PHE A 111 15.70 -1.72 4.84
CA PHE A 111 15.81 -1.03 6.12
C PHE A 111 17.12 -1.45 6.81
N GLN A 112 18.17 -0.64 6.66
CA GLN A 112 19.49 -0.92 7.29
C GLN A 112 19.47 -0.85 8.82
N ASP A 113 18.41 -0.32 9.43
CA ASP A 113 18.32 -0.15 10.89
C ASP A 113 17.04 -0.78 11.43
N ASN A 114 17.20 -1.95 12.05
CA ASN A 114 16.13 -2.71 12.70
C ASN A 114 15.86 -2.25 14.15
N SER A 115 16.47 -1.16 14.61
CA SER A 115 16.26 -0.67 15.96
C SER A 115 14.84 -0.08 16.13
N PRO A 116 14.04 -0.55 17.13
CA PRO A 116 12.75 0.05 17.44
C PRO A 116 12.96 1.46 17.99
N GLY A 117 12.63 2.48 17.19
CA GLY A 117 12.70 3.89 17.59
C GLY A 117 13.26 4.84 16.53
N ASN A 118 14.05 4.34 15.59
CA ASN A 118 14.55 5.15 14.47
C ASN A 118 13.50 5.17 13.35
N CYS A 119 12.91 6.34 13.11
CA CYS A 119 11.99 6.57 12.00
C CYS A 119 12.78 6.54 10.68
N PRO A 120 12.62 5.54 9.79
CA PRO A 120 13.45 5.36 8.59
C PRO A 120 13.44 6.57 7.64
N ILE A 121 12.37 7.35 7.75
CA ILE A 121 11.94 8.49 6.93
C ILE A 121 12.89 9.69 7.05
N LEU A 122 13.68 9.74 8.11
CA LEU A 122 14.50 10.91 8.42
C LEU A 122 16.02 10.65 8.30
N GLY A 123 16.45 9.45 7.93
CA GLY A 123 17.88 9.10 8.01
C GLY A 123 18.43 8.04 7.07
N THR A 124 17.66 7.48 6.13
CA THR A 124 18.19 6.46 5.19
C THR A 124 18.05 6.89 3.74
N SER A 125 19.00 6.42 2.92
CA SER A 125 19.16 6.68 1.50
C SER A 125 17.86 6.58 0.70
N SER A 126 17.81 7.35 -0.39
CA SER A 126 16.73 7.57 -1.36
C SER A 126 16.26 6.29 -2.08
N THR A 127 15.74 5.33 -1.32
CA THR A 127 15.14 4.10 -1.82
C THR A 127 13.67 4.32 -2.18
N ILE A 128 13.13 3.51 -3.09
CA ILE A 128 11.72 3.58 -3.47
C ILE A 128 10.78 3.42 -2.24
N GLY A 129 11.19 2.65 -1.22
CA GLY A 129 10.44 2.51 0.04
C GLY A 129 10.34 3.79 0.87
N THR A 130 11.36 4.66 0.86
CA THR A 130 11.29 5.98 1.53
C THR A 130 10.25 6.89 0.89
N MET A 131 10.04 6.77 -0.43
CA MET A 131 9.02 7.53 -1.15
C MET A 131 7.59 7.09 -0.79
N ALA A 132 7.37 5.79 -0.54
CA ALA A 132 6.08 5.29 -0.05
C ALA A 132 5.72 5.89 1.32
N ALA A 133 6.71 5.99 2.20
CA ALA A 133 6.52 6.57 3.52
C ALA A 133 6.30 8.09 3.46
N GLU A 134 7.08 8.83 2.66
CA GLU A 134 6.86 10.28 2.43
C GLU A 134 5.47 10.56 1.84
N TRP A 135 5.05 9.74 0.88
CA TRP A 135 3.76 9.83 0.22
C TRP A 135 2.59 9.69 1.20
N ILE A 136 2.69 8.74 2.13
CA ILE A 136 1.61 8.54 3.10
C ILE A 136 1.66 9.64 4.16
N TRP A 137 2.84 10.17 4.47
CA TRP A 137 2.94 11.31 5.36
C TRP A 137 2.39 12.60 4.80
N SER A 138 2.56 12.87 3.52
CA SER A 138 1.97 14.06 2.89
C SER A 138 0.45 14.08 3.06
N PHE A 139 -0.20 12.91 3.07
CA PHE A 139 -1.64 12.78 3.34
C PHE A 139 -2.02 13.20 4.77
N PHE A 140 -1.24 12.84 5.80
CA PHE A 140 -1.56 13.22 7.19
C PHE A 140 -1.46 14.72 7.47
N ILE A 141 -0.71 15.46 6.66
CA ILE A 141 -0.29 16.84 6.98
C ILE A 141 -0.90 17.92 6.07
N ALA A 142 -1.81 17.56 5.16
CA ALA A 142 -2.38 18.52 4.21
C ALA A 142 -3.26 19.60 4.89
N ASP A 143 -4.21 19.19 5.72
CA ASP A 143 -5.08 20.08 6.51
C ASP A 143 -5.71 19.32 7.70
N VAL A 144 -6.40 20.04 8.59
CA VAL A 144 -7.01 19.46 9.81
C VAL A 144 -8.06 18.40 9.48
N GLY A 145 -8.90 18.65 8.47
CA GLY A 145 -9.90 17.69 8.03
C GLY A 145 -9.27 16.43 7.45
N THR A 146 -8.21 16.59 6.65
CA THR A 146 -7.44 15.47 6.09
C THR A 146 -6.70 14.69 7.18
N PHE A 147 -6.16 15.34 8.20
CA PHE A 147 -5.54 14.65 9.35
C PHE A 147 -6.53 13.72 10.07
N TRP A 148 -7.71 14.24 10.45
CA TRP A 148 -8.73 13.45 11.15
C TRP A 148 -9.27 12.32 10.28
N SER A 149 -9.43 12.59 8.99
CA SER A 149 -9.80 11.61 7.97
C SER A 149 -8.76 10.49 7.86
N ALA A 150 -7.48 10.84 7.85
CA ALA A 150 -6.39 9.87 7.82
C ALA A 150 -6.37 8.98 9.06
N VAL A 151 -6.51 9.57 10.25
CA VAL A 151 -6.60 8.83 11.52
C VAL A 151 -7.79 7.87 11.51
N ALA A 152 -8.98 8.35 11.13
CA ALA A 152 -10.18 7.51 11.07
C ALA A 152 -9.99 6.30 10.15
N SER A 153 -9.30 6.47 9.02
CA SER A 153 -9.05 5.38 8.07
C SER A 153 -8.07 4.31 8.57
N ILE A 154 -7.26 4.61 9.59
CA ILE A 154 -6.26 3.68 10.14
C ILE A 154 -6.77 2.89 11.33
N LEU A 155 -7.71 3.45 12.10
CA LEU A 155 -8.23 2.80 13.30
C LEU A 155 -8.80 1.39 13.02
N PRO A 156 -9.57 1.14 11.95
CA PRO A 156 -10.02 -0.21 11.63
C PRO A 156 -8.88 -1.21 11.40
N LEU A 157 -7.77 -0.76 10.82
CA LEU A 157 -6.59 -1.60 10.62
C LEU A 157 -5.94 -1.96 11.97
N MET A 158 -5.79 -0.98 12.87
CA MET A 158 -5.26 -1.22 14.22
C MET A 158 -6.11 -2.20 15.03
N ILE A 159 -7.43 -2.07 14.92
CA ILE A 159 -8.39 -2.92 15.62
C ILE A 159 -8.16 -4.41 15.31
N ARG A 160 -7.75 -4.76 14.07
CA ARG A 160 -7.48 -6.15 13.67
C ARG A 160 -6.37 -6.83 14.47
N PHE A 161 -5.48 -6.05 15.10
CA PHE A 161 -4.35 -6.56 15.89
C PHE A 161 -4.62 -6.57 17.39
N LEU A 162 -5.84 -6.23 17.82
CA LEU A 162 -6.17 -6.10 19.22
C LEU A 162 -7.23 -7.12 19.63
N PRO A 163 -7.10 -7.72 20.82
CA PRO A 163 -8.17 -8.50 21.42
C PRO A 163 -9.46 -7.68 21.53
N SER A 164 -10.61 -8.33 21.37
CA SER A 164 -11.93 -7.68 21.33
C SER A 164 -12.19 -6.71 22.48
N GLU A 165 -11.70 -7.02 23.69
CA GLU A 165 -11.83 -6.16 24.88
C GLU A 165 -11.09 -4.82 24.73
N ARG A 166 -9.89 -4.82 24.12
CA ARG A 166 -9.09 -3.60 23.86
C ARG A 166 -9.55 -2.88 22.58
N ALA A 167 -10.21 -3.58 21.68
CA ALA A 167 -10.74 -3.02 20.45
C ALA A 167 -11.97 -2.11 20.67
N GLN A 168 -12.74 -2.32 21.75
CA GLN A 168 -13.99 -1.56 22.01
C GLN A 168 -13.77 -0.04 22.06
N GLU A 169 -12.72 0.43 22.73
CA GLU A 169 -12.44 1.87 22.83
C GLU A 169 -12.04 2.47 21.47
N LEU A 170 -11.26 1.74 20.67
CA LEU A 170 -10.90 2.15 19.31
C LEU A 170 -12.09 2.15 18.37
N HIS A 171 -13.01 1.18 18.49
CA HIS A 171 -14.26 1.18 17.75
C HIS A 171 -15.08 2.43 18.06
N ARG A 172 -15.21 2.79 19.34
CA ARG A 172 -15.91 4.01 19.78
C ARG A 172 -15.28 5.26 19.17
N VAL A 173 -13.96 5.41 19.25
CA VAL A 173 -13.25 6.56 18.67
C VAL A 173 -13.37 6.59 17.14
N SER A 174 -13.30 5.44 16.47
CA SER A 174 -13.49 5.34 15.03
C SER A 174 -14.87 5.86 14.61
N LEU A 175 -15.93 5.44 15.31
CA LEU A 175 -17.29 5.90 15.06
C LEU A 175 -17.46 7.41 15.32
N GLU A 176 -16.88 7.93 16.41
CA GLU A 176 -16.90 9.37 16.70
C GLU A 176 -16.22 10.19 15.60
N LEU A 177 -15.05 9.74 15.11
CA LEU A 177 -14.34 10.41 14.02
C LEU A 177 -15.12 10.32 12.71
N LYS A 178 -15.70 9.16 12.39
CA LYS A 178 -16.56 8.99 11.21
C LYS A 178 -17.76 9.95 11.24
N ALA A 179 -18.43 10.07 12.39
CA ALA A 179 -19.54 10.99 12.56
C ALA A 179 -19.11 12.45 12.34
N ARG A 180 -17.94 12.86 12.85
CA ARG A 180 -17.38 14.21 12.65
C ARG A 180 -17.06 14.49 11.17
N ILE A 181 -16.43 13.53 10.49
CA ILE A 181 -16.10 13.67 9.06
C ILE A 181 -17.38 13.77 8.23
N LEU A 182 -18.39 12.95 8.51
CA LEU A 182 -19.68 12.99 7.83
C LEU A 182 -20.45 14.30 8.08
N ALA A 183 -20.36 14.85 9.29
CA ALA A 183 -20.96 16.15 9.61
C ALA A 183 -20.31 17.28 8.78
N GLY A 184 -18.97 17.36 8.77
CA GLY A 184 -18.26 18.36 7.96
C GLY A 184 -18.47 18.17 6.46
N LEU A 185 -18.60 16.92 5.99
CA LEU A 185 -18.94 16.62 4.60
C LEU A 185 -20.33 17.15 4.23
N ARG A 186 -21.33 16.98 5.11
CA ARG A 186 -22.70 17.49 4.88
C ARG A 186 -22.72 19.01 4.79
N GLU A 187 -22.06 19.70 5.70
CA GLU A 187 -21.93 21.17 5.68
C GLU A 187 -21.30 21.63 4.35
N THR A 188 -20.18 21.01 3.97
CA THR A 188 -19.46 21.34 2.72
C THR A 188 -20.31 21.12 1.46
N LEU A 189 -21.17 20.09 1.46
CA LEU A 189 -22.05 19.76 0.33
C LEU A 189 -23.32 20.63 0.30
N GLN A 190 -23.80 21.11 1.44
CA GLN A 190 -24.97 21.99 1.52
C GLN A 190 -24.64 23.41 1.04
N ASP A 191 -23.43 23.89 1.32
CA ASP A 191 -23.02 25.27 1.03
C ASP A 191 -22.47 25.48 -0.39
N LYS A 192 -22.31 24.41 -1.19
CA LYS A 192 -21.71 24.50 -2.54
C LYS A 192 -22.72 24.33 -3.66
N PRO A 193 -22.74 25.23 -4.66
CA PRO A 193 -23.49 25.00 -5.89
C PRO A 193 -22.92 23.79 -6.65
N LEU A 194 -23.80 22.92 -7.15
CA LEU A 194 -23.50 21.67 -7.86
C LEU A 194 -22.56 21.80 -9.07
N ASN A 195 -22.35 23.02 -9.57
CA ASN A 195 -21.50 23.34 -10.73
C ASN A 195 -20.09 23.86 -10.36
N SER A 196 -19.75 23.91 -9.08
CA SER A 196 -18.42 24.35 -8.63
C SER A 196 -17.44 23.18 -8.60
N GLN A 197 -16.20 23.43 -9.06
CA GLN A 197 -15.13 22.42 -9.04
C GLN A 197 -14.90 21.90 -7.61
N PRO A 198 -14.82 20.57 -7.41
CA PRO A 198 -14.65 20.01 -6.08
C PRO A 198 -13.29 20.40 -5.50
N SER A 199 -13.26 20.75 -4.21
CA SER A 199 -11.99 21.04 -3.53
C SER A 199 -11.26 19.74 -3.20
N MET A 200 -9.92 19.77 -3.22
CA MET A 200 -9.10 18.59 -2.87
C MET A 200 -9.41 18.06 -1.46
N THR A 201 -9.67 18.93 -0.49
CA THR A 201 -10.09 18.55 0.87
C THR A 201 -11.36 17.70 0.87
N LEU A 202 -12.35 18.03 0.03
CA LEU A 202 -13.58 17.24 -0.11
C LEU A 202 -13.27 15.83 -0.63
N ILE A 203 -12.41 15.74 -1.63
CA ILE A 203 -12.01 14.46 -2.22
C ILE A 203 -11.25 13.60 -1.19
N TYR A 204 -10.33 14.21 -0.44
CA TYR A 204 -9.59 13.50 0.62
C TYR A 204 -10.47 13.00 1.77
N GLN A 205 -11.50 13.77 2.15
CA GLN A 205 -12.48 13.33 3.15
C GLN A 205 -13.28 12.12 2.67
N VAL A 206 -13.82 12.17 1.45
CA VAL A 206 -14.56 11.03 0.89
C VAL A 206 -13.65 9.81 0.71
N LYS A 207 -12.40 10.03 0.29
CA LYS A 207 -11.37 8.99 0.18
C LYS A 207 -11.11 8.29 1.51
N ALA A 208 -11.01 9.05 2.60
CA ALA A 208 -10.81 8.47 3.91
C ALA A 208 -12.01 7.67 4.40
N LEU A 209 -13.23 8.15 4.16
CA LEU A 209 -14.46 7.40 4.45
C LEU A 209 -14.54 6.11 3.63
N PHE A 210 -14.13 6.15 2.36
CA PHE A 210 -14.00 4.96 1.53
C PHE A 210 -12.99 3.96 2.11
N ARG A 211 -11.80 4.43 2.49
CA ARG A 211 -10.76 3.58 3.08
C ARG A 211 -11.18 3.00 4.43
N GLU A 212 -11.84 3.78 5.27
CA GLU A 212 -12.41 3.31 6.53
C GLU A 212 -13.41 2.19 6.25
N ALA A 213 -14.39 2.41 5.38
CA ALA A 213 -15.43 1.43 5.07
C ALA A 213 -14.84 0.13 4.47
N THR A 214 -13.89 0.24 3.54
CA THR A 214 -13.20 -0.92 2.96
C THR A 214 -12.38 -1.71 3.98
N THR A 215 -11.70 -1.02 4.91
CA THR A 215 -10.89 -1.67 5.95
C THR A 215 -11.76 -2.31 7.05
N SER A 216 -12.90 -1.69 7.35
CA SER A 216 -13.91 -2.19 8.29
C SER A 216 -14.78 -3.32 7.70
N GLY A 217 -14.68 -3.61 6.40
CA GLY A 217 -15.51 -4.60 5.72
C GLY A 217 -16.94 -4.14 5.40
N ASP A 218 -17.26 -2.86 5.54
CA ASP A 218 -18.55 -2.27 5.19
C ASP A 218 -18.62 -1.98 3.68
N THR A 219 -18.93 -3.02 2.91
CA THR A 219 -19.02 -2.96 1.44
C THR A 219 -20.11 -2.01 0.94
N HIS A 220 -21.18 -1.83 1.72
CA HIS A 220 -22.28 -0.93 1.36
C HIS A 220 -21.83 0.53 1.43
N SER A 221 -21.29 0.98 2.57
CA SER A 221 -20.76 2.34 2.70
C SER A 221 -19.60 2.58 1.73
N ALA A 222 -18.71 1.59 1.56
CA ALA A 222 -17.62 1.68 0.60
C ALA A 222 -18.15 1.92 -0.83
N SER A 223 -19.21 1.22 -1.24
CA SER A 223 -19.82 1.42 -2.57
C SER A 223 -20.42 2.83 -2.73
N VAL A 224 -21.03 3.38 -1.68
CA VAL A 224 -21.55 4.77 -1.69
C VAL A 224 -20.41 5.76 -1.85
N HIS A 225 -19.35 5.62 -1.05
CA HIS A 225 -18.19 6.51 -1.11
C HIS A 225 -17.41 6.39 -2.42
N ALA A 226 -17.30 5.19 -3.00
CA ALA A 226 -16.71 4.96 -4.31
C ALA A 226 -17.44 5.71 -5.42
N ARG A 227 -18.79 5.66 -5.44
CA ARG A 227 -19.59 6.43 -6.42
C ARG A 227 -19.39 7.92 -6.27
N LEU A 228 -19.31 8.43 -5.04
CA LEU A 228 -19.05 9.83 -4.79
C LEU A 228 -17.62 10.23 -5.23
N LEU A 229 -16.61 9.41 -4.95
CA LEU A 229 -15.24 9.61 -5.45
C LEU A 229 -15.19 9.65 -6.97
N PHE A 230 -15.88 8.72 -7.63
CA PHE A 230 -15.97 8.68 -9.09
C PHE A 230 -16.59 9.98 -9.64
N TRP A 231 -17.69 10.43 -9.06
CA TRP A 231 -18.33 11.68 -9.45
C TRP A 231 -17.43 12.90 -9.24
N LEU A 232 -16.76 12.99 -8.08
CA LEU A 232 -15.84 14.09 -7.76
C LEU A 232 -14.62 14.12 -8.69
N THR A 233 -14.03 12.95 -8.97
CA THR A 233 -12.82 12.83 -9.78
C THR A 233 -13.09 13.12 -11.26
N ASN A 234 -14.27 12.77 -11.77
CA ASN A 234 -14.66 13.11 -13.15
C ASN A 234 -14.91 14.61 -13.37
N GLN A 235 -15.05 15.41 -12.30
CA GLN A 235 -15.20 16.86 -12.40
C GLN A 235 -13.87 17.62 -12.34
N LEU A 236 -12.77 16.94 -12.01
CA LEU A 236 -11.46 17.56 -12.04
C LEU A 236 -10.92 17.59 -13.48
N PRO A 237 -10.26 18.69 -13.89
CA PRO A 237 -9.48 18.70 -15.13
C PRO A 237 -8.50 17.52 -15.12
N ILE A 238 -8.33 16.88 -16.29
CA ILE A 238 -7.43 15.73 -16.44
C ILE A 238 -6.03 16.07 -15.88
N THR A 239 -5.54 17.30 -16.05
CA THR A 239 -4.25 17.78 -15.51
C THR A 239 -4.17 17.85 -13.98
N GLU A 240 -5.29 18.02 -13.27
CA GLU A 240 -5.35 17.97 -11.79
C GLU A 240 -5.59 16.55 -11.29
N CYS A 241 -6.35 15.72 -12.03
CA CYS A 241 -6.39 14.27 -11.84
C CYS A 241 -4.99 13.63 -12.05
N GLN A 242 -4.18 14.20 -12.95
CA GLN A 242 -2.80 13.82 -13.24
C GLN A 242 -1.80 14.23 -12.15
N GLY A 243 -2.15 15.21 -11.29
CA GLY A 243 -1.48 15.47 -10.01
C GLY A 243 -2.04 14.64 -8.84
N GLY A 244 -3.09 13.85 -9.10
CA GLY A 244 -3.82 12.99 -8.16
C GLY A 244 -3.17 11.64 -7.88
N GLU A 245 -1.87 11.51 -8.18
CA GLU A 245 -1.01 10.39 -7.75
C GLU A 245 -1.29 10.00 -6.28
N ASP A 246 -1.50 11.00 -5.42
CA ASP A 246 -1.72 10.83 -3.98
C ASP A 246 -3.18 10.56 -3.60
N VAL A 247 -4.14 10.98 -4.41
CA VAL A 247 -5.57 10.85 -4.09
C VAL A 247 -6.10 9.47 -4.45
N LEU A 248 -5.71 8.96 -5.62
CA LEU A 248 -6.27 7.72 -6.16
C LEU A 248 -5.47 6.49 -5.74
N GLY A 249 -4.14 6.56 -5.64
CA GLY A 249 -3.32 5.39 -5.29
C GLY A 249 -3.75 4.71 -3.99
N ILE A 250 -3.99 5.48 -2.91
CA ILE A 250 -4.42 4.89 -1.63
C ILE A 250 -5.87 4.37 -1.69
N ALA A 251 -6.73 4.95 -2.53
CA ALA A 251 -8.10 4.46 -2.70
C ALA A 251 -8.12 3.12 -3.45
N LEU A 252 -7.31 3.00 -4.49
CA LEU A 252 -7.13 1.77 -5.27
C LEU A 252 -6.51 0.66 -4.42
N TRP A 253 -5.50 1.01 -3.62
CA TRP A 253 -4.92 0.12 -2.62
C TRP A 253 -5.96 -0.38 -1.61
N GLY A 254 -6.77 0.52 -1.05
CA GLY A 254 -7.81 0.18 -0.08
C GLY A 254 -8.88 -0.76 -0.65
N ASP A 255 -9.33 -0.52 -1.89
CA ASP A 255 -10.33 -1.38 -2.53
C ASP A 255 -9.78 -2.77 -2.87
N SER A 256 -8.65 -2.83 -3.58
CA SER A 256 -8.05 -4.09 -4.03
C SER A 256 -7.64 -5.00 -2.87
N LEU A 257 -7.05 -4.43 -1.82
CA LEU A 257 -6.68 -5.17 -0.62
C LEU A 257 -7.91 -5.65 0.17
N SER A 258 -8.92 -4.79 0.33
CA SER A 258 -10.19 -5.15 0.98
C SER A 258 -10.92 -6.24 0.22
N ALA A 259 -10.93 -6.16 -1.11
CA ALA A 259 -11.53 -7.15 -1.99
C ALA A 259 -10.83 -8.50 -1.86
N LEU A 260 -9.50 -8.50 -1.76
CA LEU A 260 -8.71 -9.71 -1.54
C LEU A 260 -8.99 -10.34 -0.16
N PHE A 261 -9.05 -9.55 0.91
CA PHE A 261 -9.35 -10.05 2.26
C PHE A 261 -10.75 -10.62 2.43
N GLN A 262 -11.70 -10.19 1.61
CA GLN A 262 -13.05 -10.70 1.64
C GLN A 262 -13.29 -11.73 0.53
N LEU A 263 -12.28 -11.98 -0.31
CA LEU A 263 -12.39 -12.68 -1.58
C LEU A 263 -13.69 -12.30 -2.29
N ARG A 264 -13.75 -11.07 -2.80
CA ARG A 264 -14.88 -10.50 -3.54
C ARG A 264 -14.40 -9.74 -4.76
N ARG A 265 -15.32 -9.40 -5.66
CA ARG A 265 -15.02 -8.46 -6.74
C ARG A 265 -14.68 -7.06 -6.17
N PRO A 266 -13.70 -6.35 -6.75
CA PRO A 266 -13.41 -4.96 -6.41
C PRO A 266 -14.64 -4.05 -6.62
N ILE A 267 -14.71 -2.94 -5.87
CA ILE A 267 -15.82 -1.98 -6.01
C ILE A 267 -15.59 -1.10 -7.24
N PHE A 268 -14.35 -0.69 -7.50
CA PHE A 268 -14.03 0.13 -8.66
C PHE A 268 -13.96 -0.71 -9.95
N ASN A 269 -14.24 -0.06 -11.08
CA ASN A 269 -14.04 -0.67 -12.39
C ASN A 269 -12.56 -0.53 -12.83
N TYR A 270 -11.76 -1.53 -12.53
CA TYR A 270 -10.33 -1.53 -12.88
C TYR A 270 -10.07 -1.73 -14.36
N LEU A 271 -10.99 -2.36 -15.11
CA LEU A 271 -10.79 -2.63 -16.53
C LEU A 271 -10.84 -1.35 -17.37
N ASN A 272 -11.88 -0.53 -17.16
CA ASN A 272 -12.16 0.60 -18.04
C ASN A 272 -11.73 1.93 -17.43
N TRP A 273 -12.02 2.13 -16.15
CA TRP A 273 -11.89 3.46 -15.53
C TRP A 273 -10.47 3.73 -15.04
N MET A 274 -9.84 2.77 -14.36
CA MET A 274 -8.51 2.98 -13.81
C MET A 274 -7.47 3.36 -14.88
N PRO A 275 -7.33 2.64 -16.02
CA PRO A 275 -6.32 2.98 -17.02
C PRO A 275 -6.47 4.39 -17.57
N GLN A 276 -7.71 4.91 -17.67
CA GLN A 276 -7.96 6.28 -18.15
C GLN A 276 -7.39 7.33 -17.20
N ILE A 277 -7.47 7.09 -15.89
CA ILE A 277 -7.02 8.06 -14.91
C ILE A 277 -5.52 7.99 -14.67
N VAL A 278 -4.95 6.80 -14.56
CA VAL A 278 -3.51 6.64 -14.28
C VAL A 278 -2.65 6.62 -15.54
N ALA A 279 -3.25 6.76 -16.74
CA ALA A 279 -2.55 6.75 -18.03
C ALA A 279 -1.32 7.66 -18.06
N THR A 280 -1.41 8.84 -17.47
CA THR A 280 -0.31 9.81 -17.54
C THR A 280 0.86 9.42 -16.67
N THR A 281 0.59 8.95 -15.44
CA THR A 281 1.61 8.38 -14.57
C THR A 281 2.24 7.16 -15.23
N TRP A 282 1.43 6.30 -15.84
CA TRP A 282 1.93 5.11 -16.55
C TRP A 282 2.84 5.48 -17.72
N ASN A 283 2.37 6.35 -18.61
CA ASN A 283 3.11 6.77 -19.80
C ASN A 283 4.37 7.57 -19.45
N SER A 284 4.34 8.37 -18.38
CA SER A 284 5.49 9.17 -17.94
C SER A 284 6.56 8.31 -17.26
N ALA A 285 6.16 7.28 -16.54
CA ALA A 285 7.08 6.37 -15.87
C ALA A 285 7.66 5.31 -16.82
N GLU A 286 6.91 4.87 -17.84
CA GLU A 286 7.33 3.82 -18.78
C GLU A 286 8.77 3.99 -19.35
N PRO A 287 9.16 5.16 -19.91
CA PRO A 287 10.52 5.36 -20.42
C PRO A 287 11.59 5.44 -19.33
N LEU A 288 11.18 5.63 -18.07
CA LEU A 288 12.07 5.70 -16.92
C LEU A 288 12.31 4.33 -16.28
N LEU A 289 11.54 3.31 -16.67
CA LEU A 289 11.68 1.97 -16.12
C LEU A 289 13.03 1.36 -16.52
N PRO A 290 13.71 0.66 -15.60
CA PRO A 290 14.96 0.02 -15.91
C PRO A 290 14.85 -0.99 -17.07
N ASN A 291 15.85 -1.00 -17.94
CA ASN A 291 15.96 -2.00 -19.00
C ASN A 291 16.23 -3.37 -18.37
N LEU A 292 15.32 -4.33 -18.59
CA LEU A 292 15.47 -5.69 -18.11
C LEU A 292 16.59 -6.40 -18.87
N ARG A 293 17.71 -6.69 -18.18
CA ARG A 293 18.77 -7.55 -18.72
C ARG A 293 18.27 -9.00 -18.65
N GLY A 294 17.99 -9.63 -19.78
CA GLY A 294 17.62 -11.07 -19.82
C GLY A 294 16.49 -11.48 -20.75
N GLY A 295 15.97 -10.61 -21.62
CA GLY A 295 14.93 -10.97 -22.58
C GLY A 295 13.56 -11.25 -21.92
N HIS A 296 12.51 -11.21 -22.73
CA HIS A 296 11.17 -11.55 -22.27
C HIS A 296 11.05 -13.06 -22.09
N VAL A 297 11.02 -13.56 -20.85
CA VAL A 297 10.68 -14.96 -20.59
C VAL A 297 9.20 -15.14 -20.90
N PRO A 298 8.82 -15.94 -21.92
CA PRO A 298 7.42 -16.12 -22.27
C PRO A 298 6.67 -16.82 -21.12
N VAL A 299 5.41 -16.45 -20.94
CA VAL A 299 4.51 -17.20 -20.03
C VAL A 299 4.17 -18.53 -20.70
N PRO A 300 4.24 -19.68 -19.97
CA PRO A 300 3.94 -21.00 -20.51
C PRO A 300 2.60 -21.05 -21.24
N GLU A 301 2.53 -21.82 -22.31
CA GLU A 301 1.32 -21.95 -23.14
C GLU A 301 0.14 -22.58 -22.37
N CYS A 302 0.41 -23.34 -21.31
CA CYS A 302 -0.63 -23.86 -20.44
C CYS A 302 -1.38 -22.78 -19.65
N VAL A 303 -0.89 -21.54 -19.60
CA VAL A 303 -1.66 -20.40 -19.07
C VAL A 303 -2.42 -19.77 -20.23
N VAL A 304 -3.72 -20.03 -20.33
CA VAL A 304 -4.56 -19.67 -21.47
C VAL A 304 -5.11 -18.26 -21.30
N SER A 305 -5.67 -17.91 -20.12
CA SER A 305 -6.30 -16.60 -19.94
C SER A 305 -5.33 -15.44 -20.17
N PRO A 306 -5.67 -14.49 -21.06
CA PRO A 306 -4.84 -13.31 -21.31
C PRO A 306 -4.51 -12.51 -20.05
N GLN A 307 -5.49 -12.36 -19.14
CA GLN A 307 -5.33 -11.63 -17.88
C GLN A 307 -4.27 -12.27 -16.98
N LEU A 308 -4.20 -13.60 -16.91
CA LEU A 308 -3.14 -14.31 -16.16
C LEU A 308 -1.78 -14.10 -16.82
N ARG A 309 -1.70 -14.20 -18.15
CA ARG A 309 -0.46 -14.02 -18.91
C ARG A 309 0.13 -12.61 -18.71
N GLU A 310 -0.72 -11.59 -18.77
CA GLU A 310 -0.34 -10.21 -18.50
C GLU A 310 0.14 -10.05 -17.05
N ALA A 311 -0.60 -10.59 -16.08
CA ALA A 311 -0.26 -10.49 -14.67
C ALA A 311 1.07 -11.19 -14.32
N PHE A 312 1.34 -12.37 -14.89
CA PHE A 312 2.63 -13.05 -14.76
C PHE A 312 3.77 -12.21 -15.33
N SER A 313 3.57 -11.63 -16.51
CA SER A 313 4.58 -10.79 -17.16
C SER A 313 4.88 -9.54 -16.34
N HIS A 314 3.84 -8.91 -15.78
CA HIS A 314 3.97 -7.73 -14.93
C HIS A 314 4.70 -8.03 -13.62
N ILE A 315 4.31 -9.07 -12.87
CA ILE A 315 4.96 -9.36 -11.58
C ILE A 315 6.44 -9.71 -11.76
N ARG A 316 6.81 -10.43 -12.83
CA ARG A 316 8.22 -10.68 -13.17
C ARG A 316 8.98 -9.38 -13.42
N ARG A 317 8.40 -8.48 -14.21
CA ARG A 317 8.99 -7.17 -14.50
C ARG A 317 9.23 -6.40 -13.21
N VAL A 318 8.23 -6.36 -12.33
CA VAL A 318 8.31 -5.65 -11.06
C VAL A 318 9.37 -6.25 -10.12
N LEU A 319 9.40 -7.56 -9.94
CA LEU A 319 10.40 -8.23 -9.12
C LEU A 319 11.83 -8.00 -9.66
N ASN A 320 12.00 -7.91 -10.96
CA ASN A 320 13.29 -7.59 -11.57
C ASN A 320 13.67 -6.11 -11.40
N ILE A 321 12.71 -5.17 -11.47
CA ILE A 321 12.94 -3.77 -11.13
C ILE A 321 13.47 -3.66 -9.70
N GLY A 322 12.91 -4.46 -8.78
CA GLY A 322 13.34 -4.55 -7.39
C GLY A 322 14.81 -4.92 -7.18
N LYS A 323 15.41 -5.67 -8.12
CA LYS A 323 16.82 -6.12 -8.04
C LYS A 323 17.82 -5.05 -8.48
N ILE A 324 17.34 -3.92 -9.01
CA ILE A 324 18.20 -2.90 -9.60
C ILE A 324 18.49 -1.83 -8.54
N PRO A 325 19.76 -1.67 -8.11
CA PRO A 325 20.11 -0.65 -7.14
C PRO A 325 19.90 0.74 -7.76
N MET A 326 19.23 1.63 -7.04
CA MET A 326 19.08 3.03 -7.44
C MET A 326 20.27 3.83 -6.87
N PRO A 327 20.99 4.61 -7.70
CA PRO A 327 22.10 5.43 -7.21
C PRO A 327 21.57 6.54 -6.28
N PRO A 328 22.28 6.85 -5.18
CA PRO A 328 21.87 7.91 -4.27
C PRO A 328 22.07 9.31 -4.87
N ASP A 329 21.12 10.18 -4.55
CA ASP A 329 21.20 11.64 -4.46
C ASP A 329 21.37 12.47 -5.75
N ASN A 330 20.23 12.84 -6.33
CA ASN A 330 19.88 14.20 -6.77
C ASN A 330 18.33 14.36 -6.77
N ASP A 331 17.80 15.59 -6.81
CA ASP A 331 16.33 15.84 -6.80
C ASP A 331 15.60 15.18 -7.98
N GLU A 332 16.28 15.00 -9.11
CA GLU A 332 15.76 14.35 -10.31
C GLU A 332 15.59 12.83 -10.13
N HIS A 333 16.52 12.17 -9.43
CA HIS A 333 16.48 10.76 -9.07
C HIS A 333 15.33 10.46 -8.11
N LEU A 334 15.06 11.34 -7.16
CA LEU A 334 13.90 11.24 -6.26
C LEU A 334 12.58 11.31 -7.04
N ARG A 335 12.47 12.28 -7.96
CA ARG A 335 11.28 12.41 -8.82
C ARG A 335 11.07 11.17 -9.69
N ARG A 336 12.16 10.63 -10.26
CA ARG A 336 12.13 9.38 -11.03
C ARG A 336 11.69 8.19 -10.18
N ALA A 337 12.27 8.03 -9.00
CA ALA A 337 11.93 6.96 -8.07
C ALA A 337 10.45 7.01 -7.65
N ARG A 338 9.91 8.21 -7.41
CA ARG A 338 8.49 8.43 -7.13
C ARG A 338 7.60 7.98 -8.29
N LEU A 339 7.91 8.37 -9.52
CA LEU A 339 7.12 7.96 -10.69
C LEU A 339 7.15 6.44 -10.90
N ILE A 340 8.32 5.81 -10.75
CA ILE A 340 8.47 4.36 -10.84
C ILE A 340 7.65 3.66 -9.74
N PHE A 341 7.69 4.17 -8.50
CA PHE A 341 6.88 3.64 -7.40
C PHE A 341 5.39 3.65 -7.74
N HIS A 342 4.86 4.79 -8.18
CA HIS A 342 3.45 4.94 -8.50
C HIS A 342 3.04 4.06 -9.67
N TRP A 343 3.90 3.92 -10.69
CA TRP A 343 3.68 2.96 -11.78
C TRP A 343 3.59 1.53 -11.23
N VAL A 344 4.55 1.13 -10.40
CA VAL A 344 4.65 -0.21 -9.84
C VAL A 344 3.43 -0.55 -8.98
N THR A 345 3.02 0.32 -8.06
CA THR A 345 1.88 0.08 -7.16
C THR A 345 0.56 0.07 -7.92
N THR A 346 0.27 1.10 -8.71
CA THR A 346 -1.01 1.21 -9.42
C THR A 346 -1.16 0.16 -10.52
N LYS A 347 -0.10 -0.22 -11.25
CA LYS A 347 -0.18 -1.36 -12.19
C LYS A 347 -0.44 -2.68 -11.45
N SER A 348 0.13 -2.85 -10.26
CA SER A 348 -0.07 -4.09 -9.51
C SER A 348 -1.48 -4.19 -8.94
N GLU A 349 -2.05 -3.09 -8.47
CA GLU A 349 -3.48 -3.00 -8.07
C GLU A 349 -4.42 -3.29 -9.25
N TYR A 350 -4.08 -2.82 -10.45
CA TYR A 350 -4.79 -3.18 -11.68
C TYR A 350 -4.80 -4.70 -11.87
N HIS A 351 -3.63 -5.35 -11.82
CA HIS A 351 -3.54 -6.79 -12.02
C HIS A 351 -4.22 -7.59 -10.89
N ILE A 352 -4.05 -7.20 -9.62
CA ILE A 352 -4.75 -7.83 -8.49
C ILE A 352 -6.27 -7.80 -8.71
N SER A 353 -6.81 -6.64 -9.08
CA SER A 353 -8.24 -6.47 -9.31
C SER A 353 -8.74 -7.29 -10.50
N ARG A 354 -7.99 -7.31 -11.61
CA ARG A 354 -8.29 -8.12 -12.79
C ARG A 354 -8.25 -9.61 -12.51
N LEU A 355 -7.34 -10.07 -11.64
CA LEU A 355 -7.26 -11.47 -11.22
C LEU A 355 -8.44 -11.86 -10.31
N LEU A 356 -8.89 -10.95 -9.43
CA LEU A 356 -10.10 -11.17 -8.64
C LEU A 356 -11.33 -11.32 -9.54
N ASP A 357 -11.51 -10.42 -10.51
CA ASP A 357 -12.61 -10.53 -11.48
C ASP A 357 -12.52 -11.84 -12.27
N LEU A 358 -11.34 -12.18 -12.80
CA LEU A 358 -11.13 -13.44 -13.52
C LEU A 358 -11.46 -14.66 -12.67
N TYR A 359 -11.06 -14.67 -11.39
CA TYR A 359 -11.35 -15.77 -10.49
C TYR A 359 -12.85 -16.02 -10.38
N PHE A 360 -13.66 -14.96 -10.23
CA PHE A 360 -15.12 -15.10 -10.21
C PHE A 360 -15.69 -15.47 -11.58
N ASP A 361 -15.20 -14.85 -12.66
CA ASP A 361 -15.64 -15.17 -14.03
C ASP A 361 -15.44 -16.66 -14.36
N LEU A 362 -14.30 -17.25 -13.96
CA LEU A 362 -13.99 -18.67 -14.17
C LEU A 362 -14.93 -19.61 -13.41
N LEU A 363 -15.54 -19.15 -12.32
CA LEU A 363 -16.48 -19.92 -11.50
C LEU A 363 -17.93 -19.74 -11.95
N GLU A 364 -18.30 -18.53 -12.35
CA GLU A 364 -19.69 -18.15 -12.67
C GLU A 364 -20.04 -18.38 -14.14
N ILE A 365 -19.08 -18.23 -15.06
CA ILE A 365 -19.33 -18.30 -16.50
C ILE A 365 -18.90 -19.68 -17.02
N GLU A 366 -19.89 -20.52 -17.29
CA GLU A 366 -19.67 -21.79 -18.00
C GLU A 366 -19.08 -21.51 -19.40
N ASN A 367 -18.02 -22.24 -19.76
CA ASN A 367 -17.29 -22.12 -21.02
C ASN A 367 -16.53 -20.79 -21.24
N LEU A 368 -16.18 -20.06 -20.19
CA LEU A 368 -15.25 -18.92 -20.31
C LEU A 368 -13.95 -19.40 -21.00
N ASN A 369 -13.58 -18.74 -22.11
CA ASN A 369 -12.42 -19.07 -22.93
C ASN A 369 -12.40 -20.53 -23.47
N GLU A 370 -13.56 -21.16 -23.64
CA GLU A 370 -13.68 -22.57 -24.08
C GLU A 370 -12.94 -23.57 -23.17
N LEU A 371 -12.67 -23.17 -21.93
CA LEU A 371 -11.98 -24.02 -20.96
C LEU A 371 -12.91 -25.12 -20.44
N SER A 372 -12.37 -26.33 -20.34
CA SER A 372 -13.01 -27.41 -19.60
C SER A 372 -13.17 -27.07 -18.12
N GLU A 373 -13.95 -27.86 -17.38
CA GLU A 373 -14.06 -27.72 -15.93
C GLU A 373 -12.70 -27.83 -15.22
N GLY A 374 -11.87 -28.81 -15.61
CA GLY A 374 -10.51 -28.97 -15.07
C GLY A 374 -9.60 -27.78 -15.39
N GLY A 375 -9.69 -27.24 -16.61
CA GLY A 375 -8.99 -26.03 -17.04
C GLY A 375 -9.41 -24.80 -16.25
N ARG A 376 -10.72 -24.57 -16.09
CA ARG A 376 -11.25 -23.45 -15.29
C ARG A 376 -10.78 -23.50 -13.85
N HIS A 377 -10.83 -24.67 -13.20
CA HIS A 377 -10.34 -24.81 -11.84
C HIS A 377 -8.83 -24.63 -11.72
N THR A 378 -8.06 -25.09 -12.72
CA THR A 378 -6.61 -24.85 -12.77
C THR A 378 -6.29 -23.36 -12.90
N GLU A 379 -6.98 -22.63 -13.79
CA GLU A 379 -6.76 -21.20 -13.95
C GLU A 379 -7.25 -20.38 -12.75
N ALA A 380 -8.34 -20.79 -12.10
CA ALA A 380 -8.80 -20.16 -10.87
C ALA A 380 -7.77 -20.35 -9.74
N ALA A 381 -7.16 -21.52 -9.65
CA ALA A 381 -6.06 -21.78 -8.71
C ALA A 381 -4.79 -20.97 -9.07
N LEU A 382 -4.46 -20.82 -10.35
CA LEU A 382 -3.39 -19.91 -10.79
C LEU A 382 -3.66 -18.47 -10.38
N ALA A 383 -4.89 -17.97 -10.54
CA ALA A 383 -5.27 -16.63 -10.16
C ALA A 383 -5.09 -16.41 -8.65
N LEU A 384 -5.56 -17.33 -7.82
CA LEU A 384 -5.39 -17.28 -6.35
C LEU A 384 -3.92 -17.33 -5.92
N ALA A 385 -3.14 -18.25 -6.48
CA ALA A 385 -1.71 -18.34 -6.20
C ALA A 385 -0.97 -17.06 -6.63
N LEU A 386 -1.31 -16.50 -7.78
CA LEU A 386 -0.71 -15.26 -8.27
C LEU A 386 -1.12 -14.06 -7.41
N LEU A 387 -2.36 -13.99 -6.94
CA LEU A 387 -2.82 -12.97 -5.98
C LEU A 387 -1.99 -12.99 -4.69
N TYR A 388 -1.69 -14.19 -4.16
CA TYR A 388 -0.79 -14.34 -3.02
C TYR A 388 0.61 -13.80 -3.31
N VAL A 389 1.18 -14.14 -4.48
CA VAL A 389 2.51 -13.64 -4.88
C VAL A 389 2.51 -12.12 -5.01
N PHE A 390 1.47 -11.52 -5.62
CA PHE A 390 1.30 -10.08 -5.67
C PHE A 390 1.34 -9.51 -4.24
N GLN A 391 0.43 -9.93 -3.38
CA GLN A 391 0.36 -9.43 -2.00
C GLN A 391 1.70 -9.51 -1.27
N LYS A 392 2.36 -10.68 -1.27
CA LYS A 392 3.63 -10.86 -0.56
C LYS A 392 4.80 -10.12 -1.23
N SER A 393 4.68 -9.73 -2.50
CA SER A 393 5.68 -8.88 -3.16
C SER A 393 5.56 -7.41 -2.74
N PHE A 394 4.34 -6.93 -2.48
CA PHE A 394 4.07 -5.51 -2.20
C PHE A 394 3.94 -5.19 -0.72
N SER A 395 3.65 -6.17 0.11
CA SER A 395 3.11 -5.95 1.44
C SER A 395 3.67 -6.88 2.53
N ASP A 396 4.65 -7.73 2.22
CA ASP A 396 5.22 -8.65 3.23
C ASP A 396 6.16 -7.89 4.19
N THR A 397 5.86 -7.99 5.49
CA THR A 397 6.58 -7.35 6.59
C THR A 397 7.24 -8.33 7.56
N SER A 398 7.42 -9.58 7.12
CA SER A 398 7.93 -10.72 7.90
C SER A 398 9.34 -10.57 8.51
N GLN A 399 10.05 -9.45 8.30
CA GLN A 399 11.47 -9.37 8.68
C GLN A 399 11.79 -9.30 10.18
N SER A 400 10.83 -9.16 11.11
CA SER A 400 11.10 -9.37 12.54
C SER A 400 9.82 -9.34 13.40
N GLY A 401 9.15 -10.48 13.58
CA GLY A 401 8.09 -10.65 14.58
C GLY A 401 6.89 -9.69 14.48
N CYS A 402 6.76 -8.97 13.37
CA CYS A 402 5.64 -8.06 13.10
C CYS A 402 4.53 -8.84 12.43
N ILE A 403 3.30 -8.65 12.89
CA ILE A 403 2.12 -9.21 12.25
C ILE A 403 2.02 -8.58 10.86
N ASP A 404 1.97 -9.41 9.82
CA ASP A 404 1.74 -8.93 8.46
C ASP A 404 0.31 -8.38 8.38
N VAL A 405 0.22 -7.05 8.41
CA VAL A 405 -1.06 -6.34 8.40
C VAL A 405 -1.82 -6.52 7.08
N HIS A 406 -1.12 -7.04 6.07
CA HIS A 406 -1.61 -7.30 4.75
C HIS A 406 -1.83 -8.79 4.49
N ASP A 407 -1.75 -9.67 5.50
CA ASP A 407 -1.84 -11.10 5.25
C ASP A 407 -3.26 -11.56 4.85
N SER A 408 -3.36 -12.20 3.68
CA SER A 408 -4.57 -12.87 3.22
C SER A 408 -4.41 -14.39 3.10
N ALA A 409 -3.33 -14.98 3.65
CA ALA A 409 -3.11 -16.42 3.59
C ALA A 409 -4.30 -17.22 4.16
N THR A 410 -4.92 -16.73 5.23
CA THR A 410 -6.13 -17.35 5.84
C THR A 410 -7.35 -17.39 4.92
N ILE A 411 -7.40 -16.50 3.91
CA ILE A 411 -8.49 -16.39 2.95
C ILE A 411 -8.15 -17.11 1.65
N ILE A 412 -6.91 -16.92 1.15
CA ILE A 412 -6.46 -17.52 -0.10
C ILE A 412 -6.29 -19.03 0.05
N LEU A 413 -5.69 -19.52 1.15
CA LEU A 413 -5.33 -20.94 1.27
C LEU A 413 -6.53 -21.89 1.14
N PRO A 414 -7.66 -21.70 1.85
CA PRO A 414 -8.82 -22.59 1.71
C PRO A 414 -9.45 -22.54 0.31
N ALA A 415 -9.50 -21.35 -0.31
CA ALA A 415 -9.99 -21.19 -1.67
C ALA A 415 -9.07 -21.91 -2.67
N LEU A 416 -7.76 -21.74 -2.51
CA LEU A 416 -6.74 -22.38 -3.35
C LEU A 416 -6.83 -23.90 -3.26
N LEU A 417 -6.93 -24.44 -2.03
CA LEU A 417 -7.09 -25.86 -1.76
C LEU A 417 -8.31 -26.43 -2.48
N THR A 418 -9.45 -25.76 -2.33
CA THR A 418 -10.70 -26.18 -2.97
C THR A 418 -10.56 -26.21 -4.49
N ARG A 419 -9.94 -25.18 -5.08
CA ARG A 419 -9.80 -25.08 -6.54
C ARG A 419 -8.82 -26.12 -7.09
N ILE A 420 -7.67 -26.32 -6.46
CA ILE A 420 -6.67 -27.29 -6.96
C ILE A 420 -7.16 -28.74 -6.81
N GLN A 421 -7.88 -29.06 -5.72
CA GLN A 421 -8.51 -30.38 -5.57
C GLN A 421 -9.58 -30.62 -6.63
N SER A 422 -10.42 -29.62 -6.91
CA SER A 422 -11.41 -29.67 -7.99
C SER A 422 -10.77 -29.79 -9.38
N ALA A 423 -9.61 -29.17 -9.58
CA ALA A 423 -8.82 -29.34 -10.81
C ALA A 423 -8.30 -30.78 -10.93
N PHE A 424 -7.76 -31.37 -9.86
CA PHE A 424 -7.26 -32.75 -9.88
C PHE A 424 -8.37 -33.77 -10.14
N SER A 425 -9.56 -33.58 -9.58
CA SER A 425 -10.70 -34.47 -9.83
C SER A 425 -11.23 -34.38 -11.26
N SER A 426 -11.20 -33.18 -11.86
CA SER A 426 -11.91 -32.89 -13.11
C SER A 426 -11.03 -32.86 -14.35
N CYS A 427 -9.70 -32.68 -14.20
CA CYS A 427 -8.76 -32.72 -15.31
C CYS A 427 -8.68 -34.14 -15.92
N SER A 428 -8.90 -34.21 -17.23
CA SER A 428 -8.58 -35.37 -18.05
C SER A 428 -7.08 -35.70 -18.01
N ARG A 429 -6.72 -36.90 -18.49
CA ARG A 429 -5.31 -37.33 -18.55
C ARG A 429 -4.44 -36.39 -19.39
N THR A 430 -4.97 -35.89 -20.50
CA THR A 430 -4.27 -34.94 -21.38
C THR A 430 -4.02 -33.61 -20.67
N GLU A 431 -5.03 -33.11 -19.96
CA GLU A 431 -4.93 -31.85 -19.21
C GLU A 431 -3.96 -31.96 -18.04
N ARG A 432 -3.92 -33.09 -17.33
CA ARG A 432 -2.93 -33.30 -16.27
C ARG A 432 -1.49 -33.24 -16.78
N ILE A 433 -1.24 -33.68 -18.02
CA ILE A 433 0.08 -33.56 -18.65
C ILE A 433 0.35 -32.10 -19.04
N MET A 434 -0.63 -31.43 -19.65
CA MET A 434 -0.53 -30.03 -20.08
C MET A 434 -0.30 -29.08 -18.90
N TYR A 435 -1.03 -29.26 -17.79
CA TYR A 435 -0.98 -28.42 -16.60
C TYR A 435 0.04 -28.87 -15.57
N LYS A 436 0.81 -29.93 -15.82
CA LYS A 436 1.78 -30.50 -14.87
C LYS A 436 2.66 -29.44 -14.20
N ASP A 437 3.29 -28.57 -14.97
CA ASP A 437 4.18 -27.54 -14.44
C ASP A 437 3.40 -26.43 -13.71
N ALA A 438 2.17 -26.12 -14.16
CA ALA A 438 1.29 -25.15 -13.52
C ALA A 438 0.81 -25.66 -12.15
N HIS A 439 0.39 -26.91 -12.06
CA HIS A 439 0.03 -27.58 -10.81
C HIS A 439 1.21 -27.61 -9.85
N PHE A 440 2.42 -27.93 -10.33
CA PHE A 440 3.62 -27.87 -9.49
C PHE A 440 3.88 -26.47 -8.92
N TRP A 441 3.74 -25.42 -9.74
CA TRP A 441 3.89 -24.05 -9.28
C TRP A 441 2.79 -23.63 -8.29
N ILE A 442 1.54 -24.02 -8.51
CA ILE A 442 0.44 -23.78 -7.58
C ILE A 442 0.71 -24.45 -6.23
N LEU A 443 1.17 -25.70 -6.24
CA LEU A 443 1.49 -26.43 -5.01
C LEU A 443 2.63 -25.76 -4.23
N PHE A 444 3.65 -25.28 -4.95
CA PHE A 444 4.75 -24.52 -4.36
C PHE A 444 4.26 -23.23 -3.69
N ILE A 445 3.34 -22.50 -4.31
CA ILE A 445 2.78 -21.30 -3.67
C ILE A 445 1.88 -21.67 -2.48
N GLY A 446 1.06 -22.71 -2.60
CA GLY A 446 0.18 -23.15 -1.52
C GLY A 446 0.95 -23.62 -0.29
N SER A 447 2.08 -24.29 -0.45
CA SER A 447 2.94 -24.69 0.68
C SER A 447 3.57 -23.48 1.37
N PHE A 448 3.87 -22.41 0.63
CA PHE A 448 4.30 -21.14 1.22
C PHE A 448 3.18 -20.47 2.03
N CYS A 449 1.92 -20.57 1.60
CA CYS A 449 0.79 -20.11 2.40
C CYS A 449 0.65 -20.92 3.71
N GLU A 450 0.77 -22.24 3.63
CA GLU A 450 0.75 -23.15 4.79
C GLU A 450 1.88 -22.81 5.79
N GLU A 451 3.11 -22.64 5.30
CA GLU A 451 4.28 -22.28 6.12
C GLU A 451 4.09 -20.92 6.82
N HIS A 452 3.53 -19.93 6.11
CA HIS A 452 3.29 -18.61 6.66
C HIS A 452 2.28 -18.65 7.82
N LEU A 453 1.19 -19.39 7.66
CA LEU A 453 0.19 -19.57 8.71
C LEU A 453 0.77 -20.33 9.92
N ARG A 454 1.59 -21.35 9.67
CA ARG A 454 2.28 -22.09 10.74
C ARG A 454 3.11 -21.15 11.61
N TYR A 455 3.90 -20.26 11.00
CA TYR A 455 4.72 -19.29 11.73
C TYR A 455 3.86 -18.33 12.55
N GLN A 456 2.80 -17.75 11.98
CA GLN A 456 1.93 -16.79 12.66
C GLN A 456 1.13 -17.39 13.83
N TYR A 457 0.68 -18.63 13.70
CA TYR A 457 -0.23 -19.26 14.66
C TYR A 457 0.43 -20.33 15.54
N SER A 458 1.77 -20.31 15.65
CA SER A 458 2.64 -21.23 16.42
C SER A 458 2.25 -21.50 17.89
N GLN A 459 1.20 -20.89 18.43
CA GLN A 459 0.65 -21.17 19.77
C GLN A 459 -0.58 -22.09 19.77
N GLY A 460 -1.12 -22.47 18.61
CA GLY A 460 -2.18 -23.48 18.49
C GLY A 460 -1.59 -24.81 18.02
N ASN A 461 -1.86 -25.89 18.75
CA ASN A 461 -1.41 -27.26 18.47
C ASN A 461 -2.11 -27.90 17.24
N ASP A 462 -2.55 -27.08 16.29
CA ASP A 462 -3.44 -27.48 15.22
C ASP A 462 -2.62 -27.77 13.97
N ARG A 463 -2.65 -29.02 13.51
CA ARG A 463 -2.05 -29.51 12.26
C ARG A 463 -2.83 -28.99 11.04
N ASN A 464 -3.17 -27.72 11.01
CA ASN A 464 -3.83 -27.11 9.86
C ASN A 464 -2.81 -26.98 8.73
N GLY A 465 -3.04 -27.71 7.64
CA GLY A 465 -2.43 -27.45 6.33
C GLY A 465 -1.01 -27.99 6.15
N GLU A 466 -0.86 -29.30 6.01
CA GLU A 466 0.33 -29.92 5.37
C GLU A 466 0.00 -30.50 3.98
N TRP A 467 -1.21 -30.24 3.46
CA TRP A 467 -1.67 -30.86 2.23
C TRP A 467 -0.85 -30.37 1.04
N PHE A 468 -0.60 -29.06 0.94
CA PHE A 468 0.22 -28.54 -0.15
C PHE A 468 1.67 -28.99 -0.02
N HIS A 469 2.23 -29.00 1.19
CA HIS A 469 3.57 -29.55 1.44
C HIS A 469 3.70 -31.00 0.95
N GLN A 470 2.77 -31.86 1.36
CA GLN A 470 2.76 -33.28 0.99
C GLN A 470 2.62 -33.45 -0.53
N GLN A 471 1.63 -32.78 -1.14
CA GLN A 471 1.39 -32.89 -2.58
C GLN A 471 2.56 -32.32 -3.40
N LEU A 472 3.21 -31.25 -2.94
CA LEU A 472 4.40 -30.70 -3.57
C LEU A 472 5.54 -31.72 -3.56
N ALA A 473 5.80 -32.36 -2.41
CA ALA A 473 6.85 -33.37 -2.27
C ALA A 473 6.58 -34.60 -3.15
N GLU A 474 5.35 -35.09 -3.18
CA GLU A 474 4.92 -36.21 -4.03
C GLU A 474 5.11 -35.87 -5.52
N GLN A 475 4.67 -34.67 -5.96
CA GLN A 475 4.83 -34.24 -7.34
C GLN A 475 6.30 -33.95 -7.70
N ALA A 476 7.09 -33.41 -6.77
CA ALA A 476 8.52 -33.20 -6.96
C ALA A 476 9.25 -34.53 -7.19
N LEU A 477 8.97 -35.54 -6.36
CA LEU A 477 9.52 -36.89 -6.50
C LEU A 477 9.12 -37.51 -7.84
N GLY A 478 7.83 -37.49 -8.18
CA GLY A 478 7.31 -38.03 -9.44
C GLY A 478 7.90 -37.35 -10.68
N ASN A 479 8.27 -36.07 -10.57
CA ASN A 479 8.84 -35.29 -11.66
C ASN A 479 10.37 -35.20 -11.65
N ARG A 480 11.04 -35.84 -10.67
CA ARG A 480 12.49 -35.76 -10.46
C ARG A 480 13.00 -34.33 -10.22
N LEU A 481 12.21 -33.52 -9.52
CA LEU A 481 12.52 -32.13 -9.15
C LEU A 481 13.00 -32.01 -7.71
N ILE A 482 13.70 -33.01 -7.19
CA ILE A 482 14.05 -33.13 -5.75
C ILE A 482 15.05 -32.05 -5.31
N ARG A 483 15.87 -31.55 -6.24
CA ARG A 483 16.83 -30.48 -5.96
C ARG A 483 16.25 -29.13 -6.35
N TRP A 484 16.57 -28.11 -5.54
CA TRP A 484 16.15 -26.74 -5.83
C TRP A 484 16.57 -26.28 -7.23
N GLY A 485 17.77 -26.64 -7.71
CA GLY A 485 18.22 -26.29 -9.05
C GLY A 485 17.25 -26.73 -10.15
N ASP A 486 16.76 -27.97 -10.06
CA ASP A 486 15.83 -28.54 -11.04
C ASP A 486 14.42 -27.93 -10.89
N ALA A 487 13.93 -27.82 -9.64
CA ALA A 487 12.65 -27.19 -9.35
C ALA A 487 12.61 -25.72 -9.80
N ARG A 488 13.69 -24.96 -9.56
CA ARG A 488 13.82 -23.54 -9.92
C ARG A 488 13.70 -23.32 -11.43
N VAL A 489 14.18 -24.26 -12.26
CA VAL A 489 14.01 -24.18 -13.72
C VAL A 489 12.53 -24.20 -14.09
N VAL A 490 11.74 -25.09 -13.49
CA VAL A 490 10.29 -25.21 -13.75
C VAL A 490 9.54 -24.02 -13.17
N LEU A 491 9.76 -23.70 -11.88
CA LEU A 491 9.10 -22.60 -11.18
C LEU A 491 9.44 -21.24 -11.82
N GLY A 492 10.68 -21.07 -12.29
CA GLY A 492 11.16 -19.88 -12.97
C GLY A 492 10.46 -19.59 -14.31
N ARG A 493 9.84 -20.61 -14.93
CA ARG A 493 8.96 -20.42 -16.09
C ARG A 493 7.64 -19.74 -15.72
N PHE A 494 7.25 -19.70 -14.44
CA PHE A 494 6.11 -18.97 -13.90
C PHE A 494 6.60 -17.75 -13.13
N VAL A 495 6.65 -17.76 -11.80
CA VAL A 495 7.30 -16.68 -11.05
C VAL A 495 7.88 -17.25 -9.78
N VAL A 496 9.14 -16.92 -9.50
CA VAL A 496 9.78 -17.17 -8.22
C VAL A 496 10.03 -15.81 -7.59
N ASN A 497 9.33 -15.55 -6.50
CA ASN A 497 9.61 -14.38 -5.70
C ASN A 497 10.76 -14.72 -4.73
N ASP A 498 11.98 -14.31 -5.10
CA ASP A 498 13.20 -14.52 -4.30
C ASP A 498 13.17 -13.76 -2.95
N PHE A 499 12.17 -12.90 -2.73
CA PHE A 499 12.01 -12.09 -1.52
C PHE A 499 10.98 -12.67 -0.54
N LEU A 500 10.36 -13.81 -0.85
CA LEU A 500 9.50 -14.51 0.10
C LEU A 500 10.31 -15.03 1.29
N MET A 501 9.70 -14.96 2.47
CA MET A 501 10.23 -15.58 3.68
C MET A 501 9.39 -16.80 4.06
N PRO A 502 10.01 -17.96 4.39
CA PRO A 502 11.46 -18.22 4.37
C PRO A 502 12.06 -18.24 2.94
N PRO A 503 13.39 -18.05 2.78
CA PRO A 503 14.02 -18.10 1.46
C PRO A 503 13.68 -19.39 0.70
N ALA A 504 13.19 -19.22 -0.54
CA ALA A 504 12.66 -20.33 -1.35
C ALA A 504 13.61 -21.53 -1.49
N GLN A 505 14.90 -21.28 -1.69
CA GLN A 505 15.90 -22.32 -1.80
C GLN A 505 16.03 -23.14 -0.51
N GLU A 506 16.28 -22.46 0.62
CA GLU A 506 16.53 -23.10 1.90
C GLU A 506 15.32 -23.91 2.34
N TRP A 507 14.13 -23.30 2.22
CA TRP A 507 12.88 -23.97 2.55
C TRP A 507 12.62 -25.20 1.65
N TYR A 508 12.84 -25.09 0.34
CA TYR A 508 12.62 -26.20 -0.58
C TYR A 508 13.56 -27.38 -0.29
N GLU A 509 14.84 -27.08 -0.03
CA GLU A 509 15.83 -28.11 0.29
C GLU A 509 15.57 -28.80 1.63
N GLN A 510 14.94 -28.13 2.58
CA GLN A 510 14.57 -28.73 3.87
C GLN A 510 13.30 -29.60 3.78
N ASN A 511 12.31 -29.17 2.99
CA ASN A 511 10.98 -29.79 3.00
C ASN A 511 10.73 -30.78 1.85
N CYS A 512 11.49 -30.71 0.76
CA CYS A 512 11.33 -31.60 -0.40
C CYS A 512 12.46 -32.63 -0.57
N ARG A 513 13.50 -32.59 0.28
CA ARG A 513 14.51 -33.67 0.35
C ARG A 513 13.97 -34.79 1.24
N CYS A 514 13.65 -35.94 0.64
CA CYS A 514 13.40 -37.18 1.36
C CYS A 514 14.68 -37.74 1.97
#